data_AF-A0A1Q7VSB5-F1
#
_entry.id   AF-A0A1Q7VSB5-F1
#
_cell.length_a   1.000
_cell.length_b   1.000
_cell.length_c   1.000
_cell.angle_alpha   90.00
_cell.angle_beta   90.00
_cell.angle_gamma   90.00
#
_symmetry.space_group_name_H-M   'P 1'
#
loop_
_entity.id
_entity.type
_entity.pdbx_description
1 polymer ?
#
loop_
_entity_poly.entity_id
_entity_poly.type
_entity_poly.pdbx_seq_one_letter_code
_entity_poly.pdbx_strand_id
1 'polypeptide(L)'
;MILAGRHVVASGAGADGRALLRKGEALLRTGAYARRPDVPYQRRALYEGAWLALGYTAHGKLDQACEVTRMALPRLDQVRSPRSTALLRTLAGEMRRRKRNQTVADLLPDLEAALARQPA
;
A
#
# COMPACT_ATOMS: atom_id res chain seq x y z
N MET A 1 12.99 -1.54 4.69
CA MET A 1 12.65 -0.82 5.92
C MET A 1 11.16 -0.86 6.28
N ILE A 2 10.22 -0.73 5.33
CA ILE A 2 8.79 -0.84 5.67
C ILE A 2 8.43 -2.21 6.26
N LEU A 3 8.91 -3.32 5.68
CA LEU A 3 8.70 -4.67 6.25
C LEU A 3 9.23 -4.78 7.70
N ALA A 4 10.47 -4.33 7.93
CA ALA A 4 11.10 -4.36 9.25
C ALA A 4 10.35 -3.48 10.27
N GLY A 5 9.98 -2.26 9.88
CA GLY A 5 9.20 -1.36 10.75
C GLY A 5 7.83 -1.93 11.11
N ARG A 6 7.14 -2.60 10.17
CA ARG A 6 5.87 -3.29 10.42
C ARG A 6 6.03 -4.45 11.40
N HIS A 7 7.11 -5.22 11.28
CA HIS A 7 7.38 -6.32 12.21
C HIS A 7 7.64 -5.81 13.63
N VAL A 8 8.43 -4.75 13.78
CA VAL A 8 8.75 -4.13 15.07
C VAL A 8 7.52 -3.46 15.72
N VAL A 9 6.63 -2.84 14.93
CA VAL A 9 5.34 -2.32 15.44
C VAL A 9 4.46 -3.48 15.92
N ALA A 10 4.40 -4.58 15.18
CA ALA A 10 3.59 -5.74 15.55
C ALA A 10 4.11 -6.45 16.82
N SER A 11 5.41 -6.37 17.12
CA SER A 11 6.03 -6.96 18.31
C SER A 11 5.99 -6.06 19.56
N GLY A 12 5.35 -4.88 19.50
CA GLY A 12 5.14 -4.00 20.65
C GLY A 12 6.22 -2.94 20.89
N ALA A 13 7.32 -2.92 20.13
CA ALA A 13 8.37 -1.91 20.22
C ALA A 13 8.06 -0.68 19.35
N GLY A 14 7.04 0.08 19.74
CA GLY A 14 6.40 1.08 18.86
C GLY A 14 7.29 2.24 18.38
N ALA A 15 8.31 2.67 19.14
CA ALA A 15 9.13 3.83 18.77
C ALA A 15 10.10 3.53 17.61
N ASP A 16 10.83 2.43 17.69
CA ASP A 16 11.78 1.99 16.65
C ASP A 16 11.07 1.57 15.37
N GLY A 17 9.92 0.90 15.51
CA GLY A 17 9.07 0.53 14.39
C GLY A 17 8.57 1.76 13.62
N ARG A 18 8.11 2.80 14.32
CA ARG A 18 7.70 4.07 13.71
C ARG A 18 8.85 4.78 13.00
N ALA A 19 10.06 4.76 13.55
CA ALA A 19 11.24 5.36 12.91
C ALA A 19 11.59 4.64 11.59
N LEU A 20 11.60 3.31 11.58
CA LEU A 20 11.86 2.50 10.38
C LEU A 20 10.79 2.70 9.29
N LEU A 21 9.53 2.79 9.70
CA LEU A 21 8.44 3.10 8.80
C LEU A 21 8.58 4.51 8.21
N ARG A 22 8.90 5.55 9.01
CA ARG A 22 9.12 6.92 8.52
C ARG A 22 10.24 6.98 7.49
N LYS A 23 11.37 6.32 7.76
CA LYS A 23 12.48 6.23 6.80
C LYS A 23 12.03 5.51 5.51
N GLY A 24 11.23 4.45 5.64
CA GLY A 24 10.72 3.69 4.49
C GLY A 24 9.75 4.52 3.64
N GLU A 25 8.84 5.25 4.28
CA GLU A 25 7.95 6.21 3.62
C GLU A 25 8.75 7.27 2.87
N ALA A 26 9.75 7.89 3.50
CA ALA A 26 10.57 8.94 2.88
C ALA A 26 11.27 8.48 1.60
N LEU A 27 11.82 7.26 1.60
CA LEU A 27 12.47 6.67 0.42
C LEU A 27 11.49 6.33 -0.71
N LEU A 28 10.26 5.93 -0.37
CA LEU A 28 9.26 5.60 -1.38
C LEU A 28 8.52 6.83 -1.90
N ARG A 29 8.43 7.90 -1.11
CA ARG A 29 7.76 9.16 -1.48
C ARG A 29 8.45 9.87 -2.65
N THR A 30 9.72 9.59 -2.90
CA THR A 30 10.47 10.05 -4.09
C THR A 30 10.31 9.12 -5.31
N GLY A 31 9.54 8.04 -5.17
CA GLY A 31 9.44 6.93 -6.11
C GLY A 31 8.46 7.11 -7.27
N ALA A 32 8.47 6.14 -8.17
CA ALA A 32 7.68 6.10 -9.40
C ALA A 32 6.16 6.04 -9.16
N TYR A 33 5.71 5.70 -7.95
CA TYR A 33 4.28 5.60 -7.62
C TYR A 33 3.51 6.92 -7.83
N ALA A 34 4.17 8.06 -7.60
CA ALA A 34 3.59 9.40 -7.75
C ALA A 34 3.53 9.88 -9.21
N ARG A 35 4.17 9.16 -10.14
CA ARG A 35 4.07 9.47 -11.57
C ARG A 35 2.70 9.04 -12.10
N ARG A 36 2.31 9.51 -13.28
CA ARG A 36 1.04 9.13 -13.90
C ARG A 36 1.10 7.69 -14.47
N PRO A 37 -0.02 6.99 -14.69
CA PRO A 37 -0.01 5.63 -15.24
C PRO A 37 0.44 5.50 -16.71
N ASP A 38 0.67 6.64 -17.39
CA ASP A 38 1.08 6.75 -18.79
C ASP A 38 2.60 6.74 -19.00
N VAL A 39 3.41 6.82 -17.94
CA VAL A 39 4.88 6.79 -18.04
C VAL A 39 5.45 5.35 -18.04
N PRO A 40 6.68 5.12 -18.53
CA PRO A 40 7.36 3.84 -18.32
C PRO A 40 7.51 3.50 -16.82
N TYR A 41 7.79 2.23 -16.51
CA TYR A 41 8.02 1.70 -15.14
C TYR A 41 6.79 1.46 -14.26
N GLN A 42 5.61 1.23 -14.85
CA GLN A 42 4.36 0.95 -14.11
C GLN A 42 4.47 -0.21 -13.11
N ARG A 43 5.26 -1.25 -13.41
CA ARG A 43 5.51 -2.35 -12.47
C ARG A 43 6.20 -1.91 -11.19
N ARG A 44 7.20 -1.03 -11.30
CA ARG A 44 7.91 -0.47 -10.15
C ARG A 44 7.00 0.49 -9.39
N ALA A 45 6.26 1.34 -10.09
CA ALA A 45 5.30 2.27 -9.49
C ALA A 45 4.23 1.54 -8.65
N LEU A 46 3.67 0.45 -9.17
CA LEU A 46 2.71 -0.39 -8.45
C LEU A 46 3.33 -1.00 -7.19
N TYR A 47 4.54 -1.55 -7.30
CA TYR A 47 5.23 -2.17 -6.18
C TYR A 47 5.58 -1.17 -5.07
N GLU A 48 6.13 0.00 -5.43
CA GLU A 48 6.45 1.07 -4.49
C GLU A 48 5.19 1.64 -3.83
N GLY A 49 4.12 1.87 -4.61
CA GLY A 49 2.84 2.34 -4.09
C GLY A 49 2.22 1.36 -3.08
N ALA A 50 2.23 0.06 -3.37
CA ALA A 50 1.72 -0.95 -2.46
C ALA A 50 2.48 -0.96 -1.12
N TRP A 51 3.81 -0.85 -1.16
CA TRP A 51 4.62 -0.75 0.06
C TRP A 51 4.36 0.54 0.83
N LEU A 52 4.21 1.67 0.15
CA LEU A 52 3.96 2.96 0.78
C LEU A 52 2.59 2.97 1.48
N ALA A 53 1.54 2.45 0.83
CA ALA A 53 0.21 2.31 1.43
C ALA A 53 0.21 1.41 2.68
N LEU A 54 0.98 0.31 2.63
CA LEU A 54 1.20 -0.57 3.80
C LEU A 54 1.97 0.14 4.93
N GLY A 55 2.91 1.02 4.60
CA GLY A 55 3.62 1.86 5.56
C GLY A 55 2.69 2.85 6.27
N TYR A 56 1.90 3.58 5.49
CA TYR A 56 0.91 4.51 6.01
C TYR A 56 -0.14 3.82 6.89
N THR A 57 -0.62 2.65 6.49
CA THR A 57 -1.58 1.86 7.27
C THR A 57 -0.98 1.41 8.61
N ALA A 58 0.31 1.06 8.64
CA ALA A 58 1.02 0.70 9.86
C ALA A 58 1.25 1.91 10.80
N HIS A 59 1.34 3.12 10.25
CA HIS A 59 1.41 4.38 11.02
C HIS A 59 0.04 4.94 11.43
N GLY A 60 -1.07 4.32 11.04
CA GLY A 60 -2.41 4.86 11.27
C GLY A 60 -2.79 6.04 10.36
N LYS A 61 -1.98 6.34 9.34
CA LYS A 61 -2.19 7.37 8.33
C LYS A 61 -3.16 6.88 7.24
N LEU A 62 -4.40 6.62 7.61
CA LEU A 62 -5.35 5.90 6.76
C LEU A 62 -5.74 6.67 5.50
N ASP A 63 -5.88 8.00 5.57
CA ASP A 63 -6.21 8.80 4.39
C ASP A 63 -5.10 8.76 3.35
N GLN A 64 -3.83 8.91 3.77
CA GLN A 64 -2.69 8.79 2.86
C GLN A 64 -2.55 7.36 2.30
N ALA A 65 -2.84 6.34 3.11
CA ALA A 65 -2.87 4.96 2.62
C ALA A 65 -3.91 4.79 1.52
N CYS A 66 -5.11 5.34 1.72
CA CYS A 66 -6.20 5.26 0.75
C CYS A 66 -5.88 6.04 -0.53
N GLU A 67 -5.29 7.22 -0.43
CA GLU A 67 -4.87 8.02 -1.57
C GLU A 67 -3.85 7.27 -2.45
N VAL A 68 -2.78 6.74 -1.85
CA VAL A 68 -1.76 5.97 -2.59
C VAL A 68 -2.36 4.73 -3.22
N THR A 69 -3.30 4.08 -2.54
CA THR A 69 -4.00 2.90 -3.06
C THR A 69 -4.84 3.26 -4.29
N ARG A 70 -5.60 4.37 -4.25
CA ARG A 70 -6.35 4.87 -5.42
C ARG A 70 -5.44 5.14 -6.62
N MET A 71 -4.24 5.68 -6.38
CA MET A 71 -3.24 5.85 -7.45
C MET A 71 -2.73 4.52 -8.01
N ALA A 72 -2.67 3.46 -7.18
CA ALA A 72 -2.20 2.15 -7.58
C ALA A 72 -3.25 1.34 -8.38
N LEU A 73 -4.55 1.52 -8.11
CA LEU A 73 -5.61 0.70 -8.72
C LEU A 73 -5.57 0.63 -10.25
N PRO A 74 -5.46 1.74 -11.01
CA PRO A 74 -5.45 1.69 -12.48
C PRO A 74 -4.28 0.88 -13.06
N ARG A 75 -3.22 0.68 -12.28
CA ARG A 75 -2.03 -0.05 -12.71
C ARG A 75 -2.19 -1.56 -12.61
N LEU A 76 -3.15 -2.06 -11.82
CA LEU A 76 -3.43 -3.49 -11.71
C LEU A 76 -3.92 -4.08 -13.03
N ASP A 77 -4.62 -3.30 -13.84
CA ASP A 77 -5.10 -3.77 -15.15
C ASP A 77 -3.96 -3.86 -16.19
N GLN A 78 -2.87 -3.11 -15.98
CA GLN A 78 -1.73 -3.05 -16.91
C GLN A 78 -0.52 -3.90 -16.48
N VAL A 79 -0.40 -4.16 -15.17
CA VAL A 79 0.78 -4.83 -14.59
C VAL A 79 0.37 -6.15 -13.95
N ARG A 80 0.75 -7.25 -14.60
CA ARG A 80 0.74 -8.58 -13.98
C ARG A 80 2.02 -8.75 -13.14
N SER A 81 1.88 -8.68 -11.82
CA SER A 81 2.99 -8.88 -10.87
C SER A 81 2.48 -9.60 -9.61
N PRO A 82 2.72 -10.92 -9.48
CA PRO A 82 2.27 -11.69 -8.32
C PRO A 82 2.75 -11.11 -6.99
N ARG A 83 4.00 -10.60 -6.97
CA ARG A 83 4.59 -9.94 -5.80
C ARG A 83 3.82 -8.68 -5.38
N SER A 84 3.43 -7.84 -6.34
CA SER A 84 2.68 -6.60 -6.04
C SER A 84 1.25 -6.93 -5.62
N THR A 85 0.61 -7.91 -6.28
CA THR A 85 -0.71 -8.41 -5.92
C THR A 85 -0.74 -8.96 -4.50
N ALA A 86 0.27 -9.72 -4.08
CA ALA A 86 0.37 -10.24 -2.70
C ALA A 86 0.43 -9.11 -1.65
N LEU A 87 1.16 -8.03 -1.93
CA LEU A 87 1.21 -6.85 -1.05
C LEU A 87 -0.15 -6.15 -0.97
N LEU A 88 -0.84 -6.00 -2.09
CA LEU A 88 -2.17 -5.37 -2.14
C LEU A 88 -3.24 -6.26 -1.47
N ARG A 89 -3.15 -7.59 -1.57
CA ARG A 89 -3.99 -8.51 -0.79
C ARG A 89 -3.74 -8.36 0.72
N THR A 90 -2.48 -8.21 1.13
CA THR A 90 -2.12 -7.91 2.52
C THR A 90 -2.74 -6.59 2.98
N LEU A 91 -2.65 -5.55 2.14
CA LEU A 91 -3.23 -4.24 2.40
C LEU A 91 -4.75 -4.31 2.56
N ALA A 92 -5.45 -5.02 1.68
CA ALA A 92 -6.90 -5.23 1.76
C ALA A 92 -7.28 -5.90 3.09
N GLY A 93 -6.54 -6.92 3.53
CA GLY A 93 -6.77 -7.56 4.84
C GLY A 93 -6.55 -6.61 6.03
N GLU A 94 -5.62 -5.67 5.92
CA GLU A 94 -5.41 -4.63 6.94
C GLU A 94 -6.46 -3.53 6.93
N MET A 95 -6.92 -3.12 5.76
CA MET A 95 -7.99 -2.15 5.57
C MET A 95 -9.34 -2.72 6.05
N ARG A 96 -9.61 -4.00 5.80
CA ARG A 96 -10.82 -4.68 6.29
C ARG A 96 -10.96 -4.62 7.81
N ARG A 97 -9.85 -4.75 8.54
CA ARG A 97 -9.81 -4.60 10.00
C ARG A 97 -10.10 -3.16 10.48
N ARG A 98 -10.06 -2.18 9.58
CA ARG A 98 -10.25 -0.76 9.84
C ARG A 98 -11.46 -0.17 9.12
N LYS A 99 -12.40 -1.01 8.68
CA LYS A 99 -13.62 -0.61 7.93
C LYS A 99 -14.51 0.42 8.64
N ARG A 100 -14.34 0.65 9.95
CA ARG A 100 -15.04 1.73 10.68
C ARG A 100 -14.61 3.14 10.24
N ASN A 101 -13.44 3.29 9.61
CA ASN A 101 -13.02 4.55 9.02
C ASN A 101 -13.71 4.72 7.64
N GLN A 102 -14.36 5.86 7.43
CA GLN A 102 -15.16 6.12 6.22
C GLN A 102 -14.31 6.03 4.94
N THR A 103 -13.15 6.68 4.89
CA THR A 103 -12.25 6.67 3.73
C THR A 103 -11.85 5.24 3.33
N VAL A 104 -11.63 4.37 4.33
CA VAL A 104 -11.33 2.95 4.11
C VAL A 104 -12.56 2.19 3.63
N ALA A 105 -13.74 2.47 4.20
CA ALA A 105 -14.99 1.83 3.80
C ALA A 105 -15.35 2.12 2.34
N ASP A 106 -15.08 3.34 1.87
CA ASP A 106 -15.35 3.78 0.51
C ASP A 106 -14.39 3.13 -0.50
N LEU A 107 -13.10 3.01 -0.15
CA LEU A 107 -12.08 2.47 -1.03
C LEU A 107 -12.05 0.93 -1.10
N LEU A 108 -12.34 0.25 0.01
CA LEU A 108 -12.12 -1.19 0.14
C LEU A 108 -12.84 -2.03 -0.94
N PRO A 109 -14.11 -1.75 -1.32
CA PRO A 109 -14.79 -2.49 -2.39
C PRO A 109 -14.04 -2.43 -3.72
N ASP A 110 -13.54 -1.25 -4.12
CA ASP A 110 -12.81 -1.08 -5.38
C ASP A 110 -11.49 -1.86 -5.38
N LEU A 111 -10.78 -1.85 -4.26
CA LEU A 111 -9.55 -2.62 -4.09
C LEU A 111 -9.81 -4.13 -4.18
N GLU A 112 -10.84 -4.62 -3.49
CA GLU A 112 -11.20 -6.04 -3.50
C GLU A 112 -11.65 -6.49 -4.90
N ALA A 113 -12.46 -5.68 -5.58
CA ALA A 113 -12.89 -5.94 -6.95
C ALA A 113 -11.71 -5.97 -7.93
N ALA A 114 -10.74 -5.05 -7.79
CA ALA A 114 -9.54 -5.04 -8.62
C ALA A 114 -8.66 -6.28 -8.39
N LEU A 115 -8.53 -6.71 -7.13
CA LEU A 115 -7.75 -7.90 -6.77
C LEU A 115 -8.41 -9.21 -7.21
N ALA A 116 -9.74 -9.27 -7.25
CA ALA A 116 -10.47 -10.44 -7.75
C ALA A 116 -10.23 -10.71 -9.24
N ARG A 117 -9.89 -9.67 -10.03
CA ARG A 117 -9.51 -9.80 -11.44
C ARG A 117 -8.07 -10.26 -11.65
N GLN A 118 -7.26 -10.25 -10.60
CA GLN A 118 -5.86 -10.66 -10.70
C GLN A 118 -5.72 -12.17 -10.55
N PRO A 119 -4.80 -12.80 -11.31
CA PRO A 119 -4.52 -14.22 -11.15
C PRO A 119 -4.06 -14.54 -9.72
N ALA A 120 -4.40 -15.75 -9.25
CA ALA A 120 -4.07 -16.25 -7.92
C ALA A 120 -2.55 -16.27 -7.69
#